data_AF-A0A660QQJ9-F1
#
_entry.id   AF-A0A660QQJ9-F1
#
_cell.length_a   1.000
_cell.length_b   1.000
_cell.length_c   1.000
_cell.angle_alpha   90.00
_cell.angle_beta   90.00
_cell.angle_gamma   90.00
#
_symmetry.space_group_name_H-M   'P 1'
#
loop_
_entity.id
_entity.type
_entity.pdbx_description
1 polymer ?
#
loop_
_entity_poly.entity_id
_entity_poly.type
_entity_poly.pdbx_seq_one_letter_code
_entity_poly.pdbx_strand_id
1 'polypeptide(L)' 'IECFIFGRRKTGYFDLRKLDSTKIHASAKDSELKLLERAKTFLIERRERRLLSFLTEGVSAARV' A
#
# COMPACT_ATOMS: atom_id res chain seq x y z
N ILE A 1 9.80 -14.98 2.11
CA ILE A 1 9.30 -13.79 2.83
C ILE A 1 7.96 -13.43 2.22
N GLU A 2 6.94 -13.26 3.04
CA GLU A 2 5.63 -12.78 2.59
C GLU A 2 5.63 -11.25 2.50
N CYS A 3 5.09 -10.70 1.41
CA CYS A 3 5.02 -9.26 1.16
C CYS A 3 3.92 -8.92 0.15
N PHE A 4 3.56 -7.64 0.08
CA PHE A 4 2.53 -7.11 -0.80
C PHE A 4 3.14 -6.18 -1.85
N ILE A 5 2.49 -6.10 -3.01
CA ILE A 5 2.80 -5.10 -4.04
C ILE A 5 2.13 -3.79 -3.64
N PHE A 6 2.93 -2.79 -3.27
CA PHE A 6 2.45 -1.45 -2.91
C PHE A 6 2.40 -0.51 -4.11
N GLY A 7 3.13 -0.83 -5.19
CA GLY A 7 3.11 -0.01 -6.40
C GLY A 7 3.78 -0.68 -7.58
N ARG A 8 3.33 -0.28 -8.78
CA ARG A 8 3.96 -0.63 -10.05
C ARG A 8 4.65 0.58 -10.64
N ARG A 9 5.94 0.46 -10.93
CA ARG A 9 6.72 1.49 -11.61
C ARG A 9 6.34 1.56 -13.09
N LYS A 10 6.60 2.71 -13.73
CA LYS A 10 6.38 2.91 -15.18
C LYS A 10 7.09 1.85 -16.04
N THR A 11 8.24 1.38 -15.59
CA THR A 11 9.07 0.37 -16.25
C THR A 11 8.62 -1.08 -15.99
N GLY A 12 7.56 -1.31 -15.21
CA GLY A 12 6.99 -2.65 -14.96
C GLY A 12 7.48 -3.34 -13.68
N TYR A 13 8.44 -2.77 -12.96
CA TYR A 13 8.94 -3.29 -11.68
C TYR A 13 8.00 -2.96 -10.51
N PHE A 14 8.10 -3.74 -9.43
CA PHE A 14 7.22 -3.64 -8.26
C PHE A 14 7.94 -3.13 -7.00
N ASP A 15 7.27 -2.28 -6.22
CA ASP A 15 7.66 -1.95 -4.85
C ASP A 15 6.98 -2.94 -3.88
N LEU A 16 7.79 -3.69 -3.14
CA LEU A 16 7.35 -4.73 -2.22
C LEU A 16 7.54 -4.27 -0.78
N ARG A 17 6.46 -4.34 0.00
CA ARG A 17 6.49 -4.00 1.43
C ARG A 17 5.63 -4.96 2.25
N LYS A 18 5.89 -5.01 3.54
CA LYS A 18 5.01 -5.65 4.52
C LYS A 18 3.82 -4.74 4.84
N LEU A 19 2.82 -5.29 5.54
CA LEU A 19 1.65 -4.55 5.97
C LEU A 19 1.98 -3.39 6.94
N ASP A 20 3.05 -3.56 7.74
CA ASP A 20 3.62 -2.53 8.63
C ASP A 20 4.41 -1.44 7.88
N SER A 21 4.35 -1.41 6.54
CA SER A 21 5.10 -0.52 5.65
C SER A 21 6.61 -0.75 5.60
N THR A 22 7.14 -1.80 6.23
CA THR A 22 8.57 -2.16 6.11
C THR A 22 8.90 -2.49 4.66
N LYS A 23 9.90 -1.79 4.12
CA LYS A 23 10.34 -1.96 2.74
C LYS A 23 11.16 -3.25 2.57
N ILE A 24 10.71 -4.13 1.68
CA ILE A 24 11.42 -5.37 1.35
C ILE A 24 12.29 -5.17 0.10
N HIS A 25 11.70 -4.63 -0.97
CA HIS A 25 12.39 -4.46 -2.25
C HIS A 25 11.77 -3.34 -3.06
N ALA A 26 12.60 -2.46 -3.66
CA ALA A 26 12.08 -1.27 -4.33
C ALA A 26 11.70 -1.47 -5.80
N SER A 27 12.26 -2.50 -6.46
CA SER A 27 12.17 -2.72 -7.91
C SER A 27 12.22 -4.22 -8.24
N ALA A 28 11.30 -5.01 -7.69
CA ALA A 28 11.26 -6.44 -7.97
C ALA A 28 10.72 -6.72 -9.37
N LYS A 29 11.23 -7.76 -10.03
CA LYS A 29 10.71 -8.28 -11.30
C LYS A 29 9.60 -9.28 -11.04
N ASP A 30 8.70 -9.47 -12.00
CA ASP A 30 7.67 -10.50 -11.96
C ASP A 30 8.25 -11.91 -11.82
N SER A 31 9.38 -12.18 -12.48
CA SER A 31 10.10 -13.46 -12.40
C SER A 31 10.63 -13.80 -11.00
N GLU A 32 10.79 -12.80 -10.13
CA GLU A 32 11.27 -12.96 -8.75
C GLU A 32 10.11 -13.15 -7.77
N LEU A 33 8.87 -13.03 -8.25
CA LEU A 33 7.66 -13.12 -7.43
C LEU A 33 7.01 -14.49 -7.57
N LYS A 34 6.61 -15.04 -6.42
CA LYS A 34 5.73 -16.21 -6.35
C LYS A 34 4.37 -15.75 -5.83
N LEU A 35 3.32 -15.99 -6.62
CA LEU A 35 1.95 -15.73 -6.18
C LEU A 35 1.61 -16.69 -5.03
N LEU A 36 1.39 -16.14 -3.83
CA LEU A 36 0.96 -16.91 -2.66
C LEU A 36 -0.57 -16.98 -2.61
N GLU A 37 -1.23 -15.83 -2.72
CA GLU A 37 -2.68 -15.71 -2.82
C GLU A 37 -3.11 -14.49 -3.63
N ARG A 38 -4.34 -14.51 -4.12
CA ARG A 38 -4.99 -13.33 -4.69
C ARG A 38 -5.73 -12.60 -3.57
N ALA A 39 -5.67 -11.27 -3.58
CA ALA A 39 -6.42 -10.46 -2.64
C ALA A 39 -7.92 -10.80 -2.73
N LYS A 40 -8.49 -11.32 -1.64
CA LYS A 40 -9.94 -11.60 -1.52
C LYS A 40 -10.73 -10.35 -1.14
N THR A 41 -10.04 -9.34 -0.63
CA THR A 41 -10.58 -8.08 -0.11
C THR A 41 -9.65 -6.93 -0.50
N PHE A 42 -10.20 -5.72 -0.65
CA PHE A 42 -9.38 -4.54 -0.89
C PHE A 42 -8.65 -4.12 0.39
N LEU A 43 -7.37 -3.77 0.27
CA LEU A 43 -6.59 -3.14 1.33
C LEU A 43 -6.96 -1.65 1.39
N ILE A 44 -8.15 -1.34 1.89
CA ILE A 44 -8.60 0.03 2.11
C ILE A 44 -8.29 0.45 3.55
N GLU A 45 -7.88 1.69 3.73
CA GLU A 45 -7.91 2.31 5.05
C GLU A 45 -9.35 2.24 5.57
N ARG A 46 -9.55 1.61 6.74
CA ARG A 46 -10.83 1.70 7.44
C ARG A 46 -10.95 3.13 7.94
N ARG A 47 -11.59 3.98 7.15
CA ARG A 47 -12.22 5.21 7.66
C ARG A 47 -13.37 4.77 8.55
N GLU A 48 -13.04 4.40 9.78
CA GLU A 48 -14.05 4.52 10.83
C GLU A 48 -14.55 5.95 10.72
N ARG A 49 -15.85 6.10 10.50
CA ARG A 49 -16.52 7.38 10.50
C ARG A 49 -16.39 7.90 11.93
N ARG A 50 -15.20 8.40 12.30
CA ARG A 50 -14.97 9.07 13.57
C ARG A 50 -15.99 10.19 13.54
N LEU A 51 -16.93 10.11 14.46
CA LEU A 51 -17.94 11.13 14.75
C LEU A 51 -17.31 12.46 15.19
N LEU A 52 -16.02 12.67 14.90
CA LEU A 52 -15.15 13.73 15.37
C LEU A 52 -14.69 14.50 14.14
N SER A 53 -15.64 15.22 13.53
CA SER A 53 -15.39 16.22 12.49
C SER A 53 -14.27 17.20 12.87
N PHE A 54 -14.10 17.45 14.17
CA PHE A 54 -13.07 18.33 14.73
C PHE A 54 -11.62 17.87 14.47
N LEU A 55 -11.37 16.60 14.17
CA LEU A 55 -10.01 16.14 13.84
C LEU A 55 -9.57 16.53 12.41
N THR A 56 -10.47 17.09 11.62
CA THR A 56 -10.19 17.57 10.26
C THR A 56 -10.04 19.10 10.19
N GLU A 57 -10.31 19.83 11.27
CA GLU A 57 -10.04 21.27 11.32
C GLU A 57 -8.52 21.52 11.35
N GLY A 58 -8.03 22.27 10.37
CA GLY A 58 -6.63 22.70 10.30
C GLY A 58 -5.66 21.76 9.59
N VAL A 59 -6.12 20.63 9.04
CA VAL A 59 -5.24 19.73 8.29
C VAL A 59 -5.25 20.09 6.80
N SER A 60 -4.15 20.62 6.28
CA SER A 60 -3.99 20.86 4.84
C SER A 60 -3.88 19.54 4.08
N ALA A 61 -4.70 19.39 3.03
CA ALA A 61 -4.60 18.26 2.12
C ALA A 61 -3.26 18.30 1.36
N ALA A 62 -2.64 17.13 1.20
CA ALA A 62 -1.46 16.99 0.34
C ALA A 62 -1.85 17.32 -1.10
N ARG A 63 -1.14 18.28 -1.71
CA ARG A 63 -1.23 18.52 -3.16
C ARG A 63 -0.48 17.41 -3.87
N VAL A 64 -1.22 16.56 -4.58
CA VAL A 64 -0.70 15.62 -5.59
C VAL A 64 -0.88 16.24 -6.96
#